data_AF-A0A392RN26-F1
#
_entry.id   AF-A0A392RN26-F1
#
_cell.length_a   1.000
_cell.length_b   1.000
_cell.length_c   1.000
_cell.angle_alpha   90.00
_cell.angle_beta   90.00
_cell.angle_gamma   90.00
#
_symmetry.space_group_name_H-M   'P 1'
#
loop_
_entity.id
_entity.type
_entity.pdbx_description
1 polymer ?
#
loop_
_entity_poly.entity_id
_entity_poly.type
_entity_poly.pdbx_seq_one_letter_code
_entity_poly.pdbx_strand_id
1 'polypeptide(L)'
;MLGIDPVVACHHLSVNPDARYVAQRRRRQSLEKVVAAKAIVKGLVQAKFVLEINYTEWLSNVVLVKKSSGKWRMCGDYMDLN
;
A
#
# COMPACT_ATOMS: atom_id res chain seq x y z
N MET A 1 19.33 7.66 -5.31
CA MET A 1 17.88 7.36 -5.44
C MET A 1 17.09 8.55 -4.88
N LEU A 2 15.87 8.84 -5.36
CA LEU A 2 15.00 9.92 -4.85
C LEU A 2 14.17 9.45 -3.63
N GLY A 3 14.76 8.63 -2.77
CA GLY A 3 14.17 8.11 -1.54
C GLY A 3 15.14 8.32 -0.37
N ILE A 4 14.68 8.08 0.85
CA ILE A 4 15.56 8.11 2.04
C ILE A 4 16.55 6.95 1.92
N ASP A 5 17.83 7.24 2.16
CA ASP A 5 18.87 6.22 2.11
C ASP A 5 18.56 5.11 3.13
N PRO A 6 18.57 3.81 2.75
CA PRO A 6 18.36 2.71 3.68
C PRO A 6 19.34 2.71 4.86
N VAL A 7 20.54 3.28 4.69
CA VAL A 7 21.51 3.46 5.79
C VAL A 7 21.00 4.48 6.82
N VAL A 8 20.20 5.45 6.39
CA VAL A 8 19.64 6.51 7.25
C VAL A 8 18.40 6.01 8.01
N ALA A 9 17.49 5.30 7.35
CA ALA A 9 16.24 4.86 7.97
C ALA A 9 15.72 3.55 7.36
N CYS A 10 16.27 2.43 7.80
CA CYS A 10 15.70 1.11 7.55
C CYS A 10 15.37 0.45 8.89
N HIS A 11 14.13 -0.03 9.03
CA HIS A 11 13.67 -0.76 10.21
C HIS A 11 13.39 -2.21 9.83
N HIS A 12 13.92 -3.14 10.62
CA HIS A 12 13.54 -4.54 10.55
C HIS A 12 12.32 -4.75 11.45
N LEU A 13 11.20 -5.19 10.88
CA LEU A 13 10.00 -5.52 11.64
C LEU A 13 10.11 -6.95 12.19
N SER A 14 9.91 -7.12 13.49
CA SER A 14 9.81 -8.46 14.10
C SER A 14 8.48 -9.09 13.70
N VAL A 15 8.51 -10.08 12.80
CA VAL A 15 7.33 -10.83 12.36
C VAL A 15 7.36 -12.21 13.00
N ASN A 16 6.20 -12.71 13.44
CA ASN A 16 6.08 -14.08 13.94
C ASN A 16 6.39 -15.08 12.79
N PRO A 17 7.38 -15.98 12.92
CA PRO A 17 7.73 -16.92 11.85
C PRO A 17 6.61 -17.92 11.53
N ASP A 18 5.71 -18.18 12.48
CA ASP A 18 4.56 -19.07 12.31
C ASP A 18 3.33 -18.33 11.73
N ALA A 19 3.43 -17.02 11.50
CA ALA A 19 2.33 -16.25 10.94
C ALA A 19 2.05 -16.67 9.49
N ARG A 20 0.78 -16.93 9.19
CA ARG A 20 0.35 -17.29 7.85
C ARG A 20 0.29 -16.04 6.97
N TYR A 21 0.93 -16.07 5.80
CA TYR A 21 0.71 -15.06 4.77
C TYR A 21 -0.73 -15.12 4.24
N VAL A 22 -1.40 -13.97 4.26
CA VAL A 22 -2.77 -13.81 3.76
C VAL A 22 -2.77 -12.95 2.49
N ALA A 23 -3.27 -13.53 1.40
CA ALA A 23 -3.65 -12.77 0.22
C ALA A 23 -5.13 -12.39 0.33
N GLN A 24 -5.42 -11.17 0.76
CA GLN A 24 -6.78 -10.69 0.87
C GLN A 24 -7.48 -10.69 -0.49
N ARG A 25 -8.71 -11.18 -0.50
CA ARG A 25 -9.55 -11.10 -1.69
C ARG A 25 -9.76 -9.64 -2.10
N ARG A 26 -9.44 -9.32 -3.36
CA ARG A 26 -9.60 -7.97 -3.90
C ARG A 26 -11.06 -7.50 -3.78
N ARG A 27 -11.28 -6.36 -3.13
CA ARG A 27 -12.61 -5.74 -3.03
C ARG A 27 -12.97 -5.00 -4.32
N ARG A 28 -14.25 -5.07 -4.70
CA ARG A 28 -14.78 -4.28 -5.82
C ARG A 28 -14.81 -2.80 -5.42
N GLN A 29 -14.22 -1.95 -6.25
CA GLN A 29 -14.21 -0.50 -6.06
C GLN A 29 -15.03 0.19 -7.15
N SER A 30 -15.58 1.36 -6.83
CA SER A 30 -16.21 2.22 -7.84
C SER A 30 -15.18 2.75 -8.82
N LEU A 31 -15.63 3.14 -10.02
CA LEU A 31 -14.74 3.67 -11.05
C LEU A 31 -13.98 4.92 -10.58
N GLU A 32 -14.66 5.84 -9.90
CA GLU A 32 -14.05 7.03 -9.29
C GLU A 32 -12.89 6.67 -8.36
N LYS A 33 -13.07 5.66 -7.52
CA LYS A 33 -12.04 5.15 -6.61
C LYS A 33 -10.88 4.52 -7.37
N VAL A 34 -11.13 3.71 -8.39
CA VAL A 34 -10.06 3.10 -9.20
C VAL A 34 -9.20 4.17 -9.88
N VAL A 35 -9.83 5.21 -10.45
CA VAL A 35 -9.11 6.32 -11.08
C VAL A 35 -8.26 7.08 -10.06
N ALA A 36 -8.82 7.42 -8.90
CA ALA A 36 -8.09 8.09 -7.84
C ALA A 36 -6.92 7.25 -7.30
N ALA A 37 -7.12 5.94 -7.10
CA ALA A 37 -6.07 5.03 -6.65
C ALA A 37 -4.90 4.99 -7.65
N LYS A 38 -5.19 4.86 -8.95
CA LYS A 38 -4.16 4.88 -10.00
C LYS A 38 -3.33 6.17 -9.97
N ALA A 39 -3.98 7.33 -9.80
CA ALA A 39 -3.28 8.61 -9.73
C ALA A 39 -2.36 8.71 -8.50
N ILE A 40 -2.84 8.27 -7.33
CA ILE A 40 -2.06 8.26 -6.09
C ILE A 40 -0.86 7.31 -6.23
N VAL A 41 -1.09 6.08 -6.68
CA VAL A 41 -0.02 5.07 -6.86
C VAL A 41 1.03 5.55 -7.86
N LYS A 42 0.62 6.16 -8.98
CA LYS A 42 1.56 6.74 -9.95
C LYS A 42 2.48 7.78 -9.30
N GLY A 43 1.93 8.66 -8.47
CA GLY A 43 2.73 9.64 -7.73
C GLY A 43 3.70 8.99 -6.73
N LEU A 44 3.27 7.96 -6.02
CA LEU A 44 4.12 7.23 -5.05
C LEU A 44 5.27 6.48 -5.74
N VAL A 45 5.01 5.87 -6.91
CA VAL A 45 6.04 5.20 -7.72
C VAL A 45 7.04 6.22 -8.28
N GLN A 46 6.56 7.35 -8.80
CA GLN A 46 7.43 8.44 -9.27
C GLN A 46 8.33 9.00 -8.15
N ALA A 47 7.79 9.13 -6.95
CA ALA A 47 8.53 9.52 -5.75
C ALA A 47 9.42 8.41 -5.17
N LYS A 48 9.41 7.20 -5.75
CA LYS A 48 10.16 6.03 -5.26
C LYS A 48 9.83 5.63 -3.82
N PHE A 49 8.63 5.96 -3.34
CA PHE A 49 8.13 5.51 -2.02
C PHE A 49 7.54 4.11 -2.06
N VAL A 50 7.07 3.67 -3.23
CA VAL A 50 6.58 2.30 -3.46
C VAL A 50 7.20 1.76 -4.74
N LEU A 51 7.35 0.45 -4.80
CA LEU A 51 7.89 -0.28 -5.94
C LEU A 51 6.89 -1.35 -6.37
N GLU A 52 6.89 -1.65 -7.67
CA GLU A 52 6.10 -2.76 -8.21
C GLU A 52 6.79 -4.09 -7.86
N ILE A 53 5.98 -5.04 -7.39
CA ILE A 53 6.42 -6.39 -7.01
C ILE A 53 5.54 -7.41 -7.73
N ASN A 54 6.19 -8.35 -8.41
CA ASN A 54 5.52 -9.45 -9.09
C ASN A 54 5.65 -10.67 -8.17
N TYR A 55 4.53 -11.33 -7.84
CA TYR A 55 4.47 -12.58 -7.05
C TYR A 55 4.63 -12.41 -5.53
N THR A 56 3.59 -11.86 -4.88
CA THR A 56 3.52 -11.74 -3.42
C THR A 56 2.66 -12.85 -2.84
N GLU A 57 3.16 -13.56 -1.82
CA GLU A 57 2.35 -14.48 -1.01
C GLU A 57 1.38 -13.73 -0.08
N TRP A 58 1.62 -12.44 0.12
CA TRP A 58 0.83 -11.56 0.98
C TRP A 58 0.27 -10.37 0.21
N LEU A 59 -1.03 -10.11 0.35
CA LEU A 59 -1.71 -9.02 -0.34
C LEU A 59 -2.72 -8.36 0.60
N SER A 60 -2.53 -7.07 0.88
CA SER A 60 -3.53 -6.25 1.57
C SER A 60 -4.37 -5.45 0.59
N ASN A 61 -5.66 -5.33 0.88
CA ASN A 61 -6.54 -4.43 0.16
C ASN A 61 -6.16 -2.97 0.40
N VAL A 62 -6.53 -2.12 -0.55
CA VAL A 62 -6.50 -0.67 -0.40
C VAL A 62 -7.91 -0.12 -0.22
N VAL A 63 -8.05 0.80 0.72
CA VAL A 63 -9.28 1.54 0.99
C VAL A 63 -9.06 3.00 0.63
N LEU A 64 -10.00 3.57 -0.11
CA LEU A 64 -10.01 5.01 -0.42
C LEU A 64 -11.04 5.74 0.43
N VAL A 65 -10.57 6.80 1.08
CA VAL A 65 -11.34 7.68 1.96
C VAL A 65 -11.21 9.12 1.49
N LYS A 66 -12.31 9.90 1.50
CA LYS A 66 -12.26 11.34 1.25
C LYS A 66 -11.78 12.08 2.50
N LYS A 67 -10.79 12.95 2.36
CA LYS A 67 -10.42 13.93 3.39
C LYS A 67 -11.48 15.03 3.45
N SER A 68 -11.52 15.79 4.55
CA SER A 68 -12.31 17.03 4.67
C SER A 68 -12.02 18.02 3.53
N SER A 69 -10.77 18.06 3.04
CA SER A 69 -10.36 18.85 1.87
C SER A 69 -10.96 18.41 0.52
N GLY A 70 -11.78 17.35 0.48
CA GLY A 70 -12.33 16.77 -0.75
C GLY A 70 -11.38 15.83 -1.51
N LYS A 71 -10.07 15.84 -1.19
CA LYS A 71 -9.07 14.96 -1.81
C LYS A 71 -9.19 13.51 -1.33
N TRP A 72 -8.90 12.55 -2.22
CA TRP A 72 -8.80 11.14 -1.87
C TRP A 72 -7.51 10.82 -1.09
N ARG A 73 -7.62 9.91 -0.11
CA ARG A 73 -6.50 9.30 0.62
C ARG A 73 -6.57 7.78 0.44
N MET A 74 -5.43 7.18 0.15
CA MET A 74 -5.26 5.72 0.14
C MET A 74 -4.79 5.22 1.50
N CYS A 75 -5.43 4.17 1.99
CA CYS A 75 -5.10 3.46 3.23
C CYS A 75 -4.93 1.97 2.93
N GLY A 76 -3.91 1.33 3.48
CA GLY A 76 -3.78 -0.13 3.46
C GLY A 76 -4.67 -0.76 4.54
N ASP A 77 -5.35 -1.84 4.20
CA ASP A 77 -6.12 -2.68 5.13
C ASP A 77 -5.21 -3.76 5.72
N TYR A 78 -4.47 -3.39 6.78
CA TYR A 78 -3.50 -4.28 7.43
C TYR A 78 -4.11 -5.19 8.49
N MET A 79 -5.43 -5.43 8.45
CA MET A 79 -6.13 -6.24 9.45
C MET A 79 -5.59 -7.66 9.58
N ASP A 80 -5.10 -8.27 8.49
CA ASP A 80 -4.50 -9.62 8.53
C ASP A 80 -2.98 -9.60 8.79
N LEU A 81 -2.35 -8.43 8.81
CA LEU A 81 -0.91 -8.29 9.05
C LEU A 81 -0.60 -7.88 10.49
N ASN A 82 -1.42 -7.03 11.08
CA ASN A 82 -1.32 -6.61 12.47
C ASN A 82 -1.96 -7.65 13.40
#